data_AF-A0A3B4DNS9-F1
#
_entry.id   AF-A0A3B4DNS9-F1
#
_cell.length_a   1.000
_cell.length_b   1.000
_cell.length_c   1.000
_cell.angle_alpha   90.00
_cell.angle_beta   90.00
_cell.angle_gamma   90.00
#
_symmetry.space_group_name_H-M   'P 1'
#
loop_
_entity.id
_entity.type
_entity.pdbx_description
1 polymer ?
#
loop_
_entity_poly.entity_id
_entity_poly.type
_entity_poly.pdbx_seq_one_letter_code
_entity_poly.pdbx_strand_id
1 'polypeptide(L)'
;MEILGSTFDDSVFEESRSRVSSAALPAYKPKSCEPEWFCHYERFEDDLDEQKTMKFRADLKYRRKQYQGALDDYKACLSLVPNGNLSLKRDVLDSIARCYSHLGLRERALEICEKLRKEATNTCHLTCILQLELTIHEGSGNLKKSISSLQHLCSIHPFNPWHWLKLATSHQSLLESSTCLENLNHILEPQALIQQQEERKLAQLKASMCFVRTRLLIEILRTQQFSFVLEKSKRALKEIEESLLRLQLEEETLRIISEVMAEDLNPEKMREENQDGESLSGLSIKDFEERWWNKLHACLLTENRFIQ
;
A
#
# COMPACT_ATOMS: atom_id res chain seq x y z
N MET A 1 -22.47 44.32 19.04
CA MET A 1 -23.03 43.38 18.04
C MET A 1 -22.04 43.42 16.88
N GLU A 2 -21.01 42.58 16.94
CA GLU A 2 -19.94 42.57 15.94
C GLU A 2 -20.31 41.57 14.86
N ILE A 3 -20.40 42.08 13.64
CA ILE A 3 -20.77 41.35 12.43
C ILE A 3 -19.51 40.60 11.99
N LEU A 4 -19.46 39.29 12.27
CA LEU A 4 -18.52 38.34 11.68
C LEU A 4 -18.88 38.17 10.19
N GLY A 5 -18.55 39.18 9.39
CA GLY A 5 -18.64 39.16 7.95
C GLY A 5 -17.33 38.66 7.37
N SER A 6 -17.38 37.54 6.64
CA SER A 6 -16.33 37.07 5.76
C SER A 6 -16.03 38.13 4.70
N THR A 7 -15.10 39.04 4.97
CA THR A 7 -14.51 39.90 3.94
C THR A 7 -13.68 39.00 3.03
N PHE A 8 -14.25 38.66 1.87
CA PHE A 8 -13.52 38.03 0.78
C PHE A 8 -12.40 38.99 0.37
N ASP A 9 -11.16 38.52 0.33
CA ASP A 9 -10.01 39.33 -0.04
C ASP A 9 -10.02 39.55 -1.56
N ASP A 10 -10.56 40.69 -2.00
CA ASP A 10 -10.65 41.10 -3.40
C ASP A 10 -9.27 41.35 -4.04
N SER A 11 -8.16 41.28 -3.28
CA SER A 11 -6.80 41.38 -3.84
C SER A 11 -6.47 40.24 -4.83
N VAL A 12 -7.23 39.15 -4.81
CA VAL A 12 -7.10 38.05 -5.79
C VAL A 12 -7.58 38.46 -7.19
N PHE A 13 -8.43 39.48 -7.29
CA PHE A 13 -8.95 40.03 -8.54
C PHE A 13 -8.27 41.35 -8.95
N GLU A 14 -7.20 41.76 -8.25
CA GLU A 14 -6.39 42.91 -8.66
C GLU A 14 -5.85 42.71 -10.10
N GLU A 15 -5.89 43.79 -10.88
CA GLU A 15 -5.35 43.81 -12.24
C GLU A 15 -3.91 43.29 -12.22
N SER A 16 -3.63 42.36 -13.14
CA SER A 16 -2.32 41.71 -13.26
C SER A 16 -1.21 42.75 -13.16
N ARG A 17 -0.31 42.61 -12.19
CA ARG A 17 0.87 43.48 -12.05
C ARG A 17 1.47 43.69 -13.43
N SER A 18 1.60 44.95 -13.86
CA SER A 18 2.17 45.26 -15.16
C SER A 18 3.52 44.55 -15.26
N ARG A 19 3.56 43.49 -16.08
CA ARG A 19 4.82 42.80 -16.37
C ARG A 19 5.72 43.89 -16.93
N VAL A 20 6.80 44.19 -16.21
CA VAL A 20 7.84 45.08 -16.71
C VAL A 20 8.24 44.54 -18.08
N SER A 21 7.84 45.25 -19.13
CA SER A 21 8.12 44.86 -20.51
C SER A 21 9.56 45.24 -20.79
N SER A 22 10.51 44.48 -20.22
CA SER A 22 11.94 44.75 -20.37
C SER A 22 12.75 43.46 -20.31
N ALA A 23 12.52 42.61 -21.31
CA ALA A 23 13.49 41.75 -22.00
C ALA A 23 12.68 40.77 -22.84
N ALA A 24 12.98 40.65 -24.13
CA ALA A 24 12.51 39.50 -24.89
C ALA A 24 13.08 38.25 -24.19
N LEU A 25 12.22 37.48 -23.51
CA LEU A 25 12.62 36.19 -22.96
C LEU A 25 13.22 35.39 -24.14
N PRO A 26 14.36 34.72 -23.94
CA PRO A 26 14.96 33.94 -25.01
C PRO A 26 13.92 32.96 -25.55
N ALA A 27 13.83 32.86 -26.88
CA ALA A 27 12.92 31.93 -27.52
C ALA A 27 13.16 30.53 -26.95
N TYR A 28 12.14 29.97 -26.29
CA TYR A 28 12.23 28.65 -25.69
C TYR A 28 12.53 27.62 -26.78
N LYS A 29 13.70 26.99 -26.69
CA LYS A 29 14.08 25.87 -27.55
C LYS A 29 13.89 24.59 -26.74
N PRO A 30 12.83 23.80 -26.99
CA PRO A 30 12.67 22.53 -26.29
C PRO A 30 13.86 21.63 -26.60
N LYS A 31 14.38 20.94 -25.57
CA LYS A 31 15.38 19.89 -25.78
C LYS A 31 14.73 18.76 -26.58
N SER A 32 15.30 18.42 -27.74
CA SER A 32 14.91 17.22 -28.49
C SER A 32 15.60 16.03 -27.85
N CYS A 33 14.81 15.07 -27.36
CA CYS A 33 15.30 13.91 -26.63
C CYS A 33 14.91 12.65 -27.40
N GLU A 34 15.87 12.07 -28.13
CA GLU A 34 15.68 10.79 -28.81
C GLU A 34 15.44 9.66 -27.79
N PRO A 35 14.80 8.54 -28.19
CA PRO A 35 14.69 7.37 -27.34
C PRO A 35 16.05 6.94 -26.78
N GLU A 36 16.09 6.65 -25.47
CA GLU A 36 17.32 6.25 -24.77
C GLU A 36 18.47 7.28 -24.84
N TRP A 37 18.20 8.57 -25.11
CA TRP A 37 19.22 9.64 -25.19
C TRP A 37 20.23 9.62 -24.02
N PHE A 38 19.74 9.32 -22.82
CA PHE A 38 20.53 9.26 -21.60
C PHE A 38 21.57 8.12 -21.60
N CYS A 39 21.46 7.10 -22.45
CA CYS A 39 22.42 5.99 -22.52
C CYS A 39 23.76 6.38 -23.15
N HIS A 40 23.76 7.35 -24.07
CA HIS A 40 24.95 7.76 -24.84
C HIS A 40 25.52 9.11 -24.40
N TYR A 41 24.92 9.70 -23.37
CA TYR A 41 25.27 11.03 -22.89
C TYR A 41 26.46 10.98 -21.91
N GLU A 42 27.65 11.35 -22.37
CA GLU A 42 28.90 11.27 -21.59
C GLU A 42 29.36 12.60 -20.99
N ARG A 43 28.74 13.73 -21.38
CA ARG A 43 29.11 15.07 -20.92
C ARG A 43 27.92 15.74 -20.26
N PHE A 44 28.02 15.99 -18.96
CA PHE A 44 26.97 16.64 -18.19
C PHE A 44 27.13 18.16 -18.21
N GLU A 45 26.01 18.88 -18.34
CA GLU A 45 26.00 20.35 -18.27
C GLU A 45 26.26 20.83 -16.82
N ASP A 46 25.67 20.14 -15.85
CA ASP A 46 25.77 20.40 -14.41
C ASP A 46 25.42 19.13 -13.58
N ASP A 47 25.57 19.20 -12.26
CA ASP A 47 25.26 18.09 -11.34
C ASP A 47 23.80 17.61 -11.42
N LEU A 48 22.87 18.51 -11.76
CA LEU A 48 21.44 18.18 -11.88
C LEU A 48 21.18 17.37 -13.16
N ASP A 49 21.85 17.72 -14.25
CA ASP A 49 21.84 17.00 -15.52
C ASP A 49 22.46 15.59 -15.36
N GLU A 50 23.58 15.49 -14.63
CA GLU A 50 24.19 14.22 -14.28
C GLU A 50 23.26 13.35 -13.44
N GLN A 51 22.69 13.91 -12.35
CA GLN A 51 21.74 13.22 -11.47
C GLN A 51 20.55 12.63 -12.25
N LYS A 52 19.91 13.44 -13.11
CA LYS A 52 18.79 13.00 -13.94
C LYS A 52 19.19 11.87 -14.88
N THR A 53 20.35 12.01 -15.52
CA THR A 53 20.89 11.00 -16.43
C THR A 53 21.13 9.67 -15.70
N MET A 54 21.74 9.71 -14.50
CA MET A 54 21.96 8.52 -13.67
C MET A 54 20.64 7.86 -13.28
N LYS A 55 19.64 8.64 -12.86
CA LYS A 55 18.32 8.10 -12.53
C LYS A 55 17.66 7.38 -13.72
N PHE A 56 17.67 8.00 -14.91
CA PHE A 56 17.06 7.39 -16.10
C PHE A 56 17.77 6.11 -16.53
N ARG A 57 19.11 6.08 -16.47
CA ARG A 57 19.89 4.86 -16.72
C ARG A 57 19.53 3.76 -15.73
N ALA A 58 19.45 4.10 -14.44
CA ALA A 58 19.08 3.16 -13.40
C ALA A 58 17.67 2.60 -13.62
N ASP A 59 16.68 3.44 -13.90
CA ASP A 59 15.29 3.04 -14.20
C ASP A 59 15.22 2.09 -15.41
N LEU A 60 16.03 2.35 -16.45
CA LEU A 60 16.12 1.48 -17.63
C LEU A 60 16.77 0.14 -17.29
N LYS A 61 17.91 0.15 -16.59
CA LYS A 61 18.59 -1.07 -16.13
C LYS A 61 17.70 -1.91 -15.23
N TYR A 62 16.95 -1.28 -14.33
CA TYR A 62 15.96 -1.95 -13.47
C TYR A 62 14.89 -2.65 -14.30
N ARG A 63 14.30 -1.95 -15.29
CA ARG A 63 13.31 -2.55 -16.21
C ARG A 63 13.89 -3.71 -17.03
N ARG A 64 15.18 -3.65 -17.39
CA ARG A 64 15.93 -4.73 -18.05
C ARG A 64 16.39 -5.84 -17.09
N LYS A 65 15.99 -5.80 -15.81
CA LYS A 65 16.37 -6.74 -14.73
C LYS A 65 17.87 -6.78 -14.43
N GLN A 66 18.61 -5.74 -14.79
CA GLN A 66 20.03 -5.58 -14.50
C GLN A 66 20.20 -4.92 -13.13
N TYR A 67 19.76 -5.60 -12.07
CA TYR A 67 19.57 -4.99 -10.74
C TYR A 67 20.86 -4.46 -10.11
N GLN A 68 21.99 -5.16 -10.31
CA GLN A 68 23.28 -4.68 -9.78
C GLN A 68 23.71 -3.38 -10.48
N GLY A 69 23.63 -3.31 -11.80
CA GLY A 69 23.96 -2.09 -12.54
C GLY A 69 22.98 -0.94 -12.27
N ALA A 70 21.70 -1.25 -12.04
CA ALA A 70 20.71 -0.25 -11.62
C ALA A 70 21.02 0.30 -10.23
N LEU A 71 21.40 -0.58 -9.29
CA LEU A 71 21.79 -0.20 -7.94
C LEU A 71 22.99 0.75 -7.93
N ASP A 72 24.00 0.47 -8.75
CA ASP A 72 25.21 1.29 -8.83
C ASP A 72 24.87 2.69 -9.38
N ASP A 73 24.05 2.78 -10.43
CA ASP A 73 23.59 4.06 -10.99
C ASP A 73 22.67 4.83 -10.01
N TYR A 74 21.76 4.16 -9.29
CA TYR A 74 20.94 4.82 -8.28
C TYR A 74 21.78 5.37 -7.12
N LYS A 75 22.85 4.67 -6.72
CA LYS A 75 23.78 5.18 -5.69
C LYS A 75 24.53 6.41 -6.18
N ALA A 76 25.00 6.41 -7.43
CA ALA A 76 25.60 7.58 -8.05
C ALA A 76 24.61 8.76 -8.14
N CYS A 77 23.36 8.48 -8.53
CA CYS A 77 22.29 9.47 -8.48
C CYS A 77 22.11 10.01 -7.06
N LEU A 78 22.03 9.15 -6.04
CA LEU A 78 21.80 9.54 -4.66
C LEU A 78 22.90 10.46 -4.11
N SER A 79 24.17 10.24 -4.47
CA SER A 79 25.26 11.13 -4.06
C SER A 79 25.17 12.54 -4.64
N LEU A 80 24.44 12.70 -5.75
CA LEU A 80 24.20 13.98 -6.42
C LEU A 80 22.90 14.64 -5.94
N VAL A 81 22.09 14.00 -5.09
CA VAL A 81 20.81 14.55 -4.60
C VAL A 81 21.06 15.61 -3.53
N PRO A 82 20.64 16.88 -3.73
CA PRO A 82 20.76 17.90 -2.70
C PRO A 82 19.97 17.55 -1.45
N ASN A 83 20.49 17.89 -0.27
CA ASN A 83 19.85 17.60 1.03
C ASN A 83 18.41 18.14 1.14
N GLY A 84 18.09 19.25 0.47
CA GLY A 84 16.75 19.83 0.46
C GLY A 84 15.73 19.10 -0.43
N ASN A 85 16.18 18.24 -1.36
CA ASN A 85 15.29 17.52 -2.27
C ASN A 85 14.87 16.16 -1.69
N LEU A 86 14.07 16.21 -0.63
CA LEU A 86 13.62 15.03 0.11
C LEU A 86 12.75 14.09 -0.75
N SER A 87 11.95 14.64 -1.66
CA SER A 87 11.10 13.86 -2.55
C SER A 87 11.91 12.95 -3.47
N LEU A 88 12.90 13.50 -4.17
CA LEU A 88 13.77 12.70 -5.03
C LEU A 88 14.64 11.74 -4.23
N LYS A 89 15.16 12.18 -3.08
CA LYS A 89 15.94 11.31 -2.18
C LYS A 89 15.15 10.07 -1.77
N ARG A 90 13.87 10.23 -1.41
CA ARG A 90 12.97 9.12 -1.07
C ARG A 90 12.72 8.19 -2.27
N ASP A 91 12.45 8.73 -3.45
CA ASP A 91 12.23 7.96 -4.68
C ASP A 91 13.46 7.10 -5.06
N VAL A 92 14.65 7.68 -4.99
CA VAL A 92 15.91 6.98 -5.27
C VAL A 92 16.19 5.91 -4.20
N LEU A 93 15.96 6.22 -2.92
CA LEU A 93 16.11 5.23 -1.84
C LEU A 93 15.14 4.05 -1.99
N ASP A 94 13.87 4.30 -2.32
CA ASP A 94 12.87 3.26 -2.61
C ASP A 94 13.36 2.35 -3.75
N SER A 95 13.87 2.96 -4.83
CA SER A 95 14.42 2.24 -5.98
C SER A 95 15.66 1.40 -5.63
N ILE A 96 16.55 1.91 -4.77
CA ILE A 96 17.70 1.17 -4.23
C ILE A 96 17.22 -0.04 -3.42
N ALA A 97 16.21 0.12 -2.57
CA ALA A 97 15.67 -0.97 -1.76
C ALA A 97 15.03 -2.07 -2.63
N ARG A 98 14.33 -1.70 -3.70
CA ARG A 98 13.82 -2.66 -4.69
C ARG A 98 14.95 -3.43 -5.38
N CYS A 99 16.05 -2.78 -5.74
CA CYS A 99 17.22 -3.46 -6.29
C CYS A 99 17.80 -4.46 -5.28
N TYR A 100 17.96 -4.07 -4.01
CA TYR A 100 18.43 -4.99 -2.97
C TYR A 100 17.49 -6.19 -2.78
N SER A 101 16.17 -5.98 -2.82
CA SER A 101 15.18 -7.05 -2.76
C SER A 101 15.39 -8.08 -3.88
N HIS A 102 15.52 -7.63 -5.13
CA HIS A 102 15.74 -8.51 -6.27
C HIS A 102 17.11 -9.22 -6.27
N LEU A 103 18.11 -8.63 -5.62
CA LEU A 103 19.44 -9.23 -5.43
C LEU A 103 19.50 -10.20 -4.23
N GLY A 104 18.40 -10.42 -3.52
CA GLY A 104 18.35 -11.26 -2.32
C GLY A 104 18.99 -10.62 -1.08
N LEU A 105 19.38 -9.35 -1.14
CA LEU A 105 20.01 -8.61 -0.04
C LEU A 105 18.94 -7.99 0.88
N ARG A 106 18.11 -8.85 1.48
CA ARG A 106 16.90 -8.45 2.22
C ARG A 106 17.16 -7.44 3.33
N GLU A 107 18.16 -7.71 4.17
CA GLU A 107 18.43 -6.88 5.35
C GLU A 107 18.78 -5.44 4.96
N ARG A 108 19.55 -5.26 3.87
CA ARG A 108 19.85 -3.92 3.33
C ARG A 108 18.62 -3.21 2.77
N ALA A 109 17.68 -3.94 2.18
CA ALA A 109 16.42 -3.37 1.71
C ALA A 109 15.56 -2.88 2.90
N LEU A 110 15.51 -3.66 4.00
CA LEU A 110 14.78 -3.30 5.21
C LEU A 110 15.43 -2.13 5.98
N GLU A 111 16.76 -2.04 6.00
CA GLU A 111 17.48 -0.87 6.55
C GLU A 111 17.05 0.44 5.87
N ILE A 112 16.82 0.40 4.55
CA ILE A 112 16.31 1.56 3.81
C ILE A 112 14.86 1.85 4.17
N CYS A 113 14.00 0.84 4.29
CA CYS A 113 12.61 1.02 4.72
C CYS A 113 12.55 1.74 6.07
N GLU A 114 13.40 1.32 7.01
CA GLU A 114 13.46 1.92 8.35
C GLU A 114 13.97 3.36 8.33
N LYS A 115 14.94 3.67 7.46
CA LYS A 115 15.38 5.05 7.23
C LYS A 115 14.25 5.91 6.66
N LEU A 116 13.54 5.41 5.65
CA LEU A 116 12.41 6.12 5.03
C LEU A 116 11.27 6.34 6.03
N ARG A 117 11.03 5.37 6.92
CA ARG A 117 10.00 5.44 7.96
C ARG A 117 10.26 6.58 8.96
N LYS A 118 11.52 6.78 9.35
CA LYS A 118 11.91 7.90 10.24
C LYS A 118 11.73 9.28 9.60
N GLU A 119 11.77 9.36 8.28
CA GLU A 119 11.58 10.59 7.50
C GLU A 119 10.14 10.73 6.96
N ALA A 120 9.22 9.82 7.31
CA ALA A 120 7.83 9.87 6.86
C ALA A 120 7.05 10.95 7.62
N THR A 121 6.28 11.77 6.90
CA THR A 121 5.54 12.91 7.46
C THR A 121 4.05 12.84 7.18
N ASN A 122 3.63 12.03 6.22
CA ASN A 122 2.22 11.83 5.86
C ASN A 122 1.92 10.36 5.54
N THR A 123 0.63 10.05 5.41
CA THR A 123 0.14 8.71 5.09
C THR A 123 0.68 8.18 3.77
N CYS A 124 0.76 9.01 2.72
CA CYS A 124 1.33 8.60 1.43
C CYS A 124 2.78 8.10 1.57
N HIS A 125 3.58 8.70 2.45
CA HIS A 125 4.95 8.24 2.69
C HIS A 125 4.93 6.84 3.31
N LEU A 126 4.08 6.62 4.32
CA LEU A 126 3.92 5.31 4.95
C LEU A 126 3.38 4.27 3.98
N THR A 127 2.44 4.63 3.11
CA THR A 127 1.88 3.73 2.08
C THR A 127 2.97 3.19 1.17
N CYS A 128 3.83 4.06 0.64
CA CYS A 128 4.95 3.62 -0.20
C CYS A 128 5.90 2.68 0.56
N ILE A 129 6.23 3.01 1.81
CA ILE A 129 7.14 2.20 2.64
C ILE A 129 6.53 0.83 2.93
N LEU A 130 5.25 0.77 3.32
CA LEU A 130 4.55 -0.49 3.60
C LEU A 130 4.40 -1.36 2.34
N GLN A 131 4.19 -0.76 1.17
CA GLN A 131 4.18 -1.49 -0.11
C GLN A 131 5.56 -2.05 -0.48
N LEU A 132 6.62 -1.29 -0.20
CA LEU A 132 7.99 -1.74 -0.38
C LEU A 132 8.33 -2.91 0.55
N GLU A 133 8.03 -2.79 1.85
CA GLU A 133 8.19 -3.87 2.83
C GLU A 133 7.39 -5.12 2.43
N LEU A 134 6.14 -4.95 1.99
CA LEU A 134 5.32 -6.05 1.50
C LEU A 134 6.00 -6.78 0.34
N THR A 135 6.52 -6.04 -0.64
CA THR A 135 7.25 -6.62 -1.79
C THR A 135 8.50 -7.37 -1.35
N ILE A 136 9.27 -6.81 -0.40
CA ILE A 136 10.48 -7.44 0.16
C ILE A 136 10.12 -8.74 0.89
N HIS A 137 9.07 -8.73 1.70
CA HIS A 137 8.63 -9.90 2.46
C HIS A 137 8.08 -11.00 1.55
N GLU A 138 7.29 -10.64 0.54
CA GLU A 138 6.80 -11.55 -0.51
C GLU A 138 7.95 -12.21 -1.26
N GLY A 139 8.96 -11.43 -1.69
CA GLY A 139 10.15 -11.97 -2.35
C GLY A 139 10.97 -12.93 -1.49
N SER A 140 10.88 -12.82 -0.16
CA SER A 140 11.54 -13.74 0.79
C SER A 140 10.64 -14.88 1.30
N GLY A 141 9.39 -14.97 0.84
CA GLY A 141 8.42 -15.95 1.32
C GLY A 141 7.96 -15.74 2.78
N ASN A 142 8.23 -14.58 3.38
CA ASN A 142 7.87 -14.31 4.78
C ASN A 142 6.41 -13.83 4.89
N LEU A 143 5.48 -14.79 4.79
CA LEU A 143 4.05 -14.52 4.74
C LEU A 143 3.52 -13.78 5.99
N LYS A 144 4.05 -14.09 7.19
CA LYS A 144 3.65 -13.42 8.43
C LYS A 144 3.96 -11.92 8.40
N LYS A 145 5.14 -11.54 7.91
CA LYS A 145 5.51 -10.12 7.77
C LYS A 145 4.75 -9.43 6.63
N SER A 146 4.49 -10.13 5.52
CA SER A 146 3.61 -9.61 4.45
C SER A 146 2.20 -9.30 4.98
N ILE A 147 1.61 -10.20 5.78
CA ILE A 147 0.31 -9.98 6.44
C ILE A 147 0.37 -8.75 7.34
N SER A 148 1.41 -8.59 8.16
CA SER A 148 1.56 -7.42 9.04
C SER A 148 1.63 -6.09 8.25
N SER A 149 2.39 -6.04 7.15
CA SER A 149 2.40 -4.86 6.27
C SER A 149 1.03 -4.57 5.65
N LEU A 150 0.28 -5.62 5.25
CA LEU A 150 -1.07 -5.50 4.69
C LEU A 150 -2.11 -5.04 5.72
N GLN A 151 -2.01 -5.49 6.97
CA GLN A 151 -2.86 -5.03 8.07
C GLN A 151 -2.66 -3.52 8.29
N HIS A 152 -1.42 -3.05 8.34
CA HIS A 152 -1.14 -1.61 8.42
C HIS A 152 -1.67 -0.85 7.20
N LEU A 153 -1.52 -1.38 5.99
CA LEU A 153 -2.10 -0.79 4.77
C LEU A 153 -3.63 -0.67 4.85
N CYS A 154 -4.31 -1.65 5.43
CA CYS A 154 -5.75 -1.61 5.66
C CYS A 154 -6.12 -0.60 6.76
N SER A 155 -5.30 -0.45 7.81
CA SER A 155 -5.53 0.57 8.84
C SER A 155 -5.43 2.01 8.30
N ILE A 156 -4.47 2.29 7.42
CA ILE A 156 -4.30 3.63 6.82
C ILE A 156 -5.24 3.87 5.63
N HIS A 157 -5.65 2.82 4.92
CA HIS A 157 -6.57 2.90 3.78
C HIS A 157 -7.76 1.96 3.98
N PRO A 158 -8.63 2.24 4.97
CA PRO A 158 -9.72 1.33 5.38
C PRO A 158 -10.76 1.07 4.28
N PHE A 159 -10.79 1.93 3.26
CA PHE A 159 -11.74 1.85 2.14
C PHE A 159 -11.11 1.39 0.83
N ASN A 160 -9.84 0.97 0.82
CA ASN A 160 -9.22 0.42 -0.39
C ASN A 160 -9.50 -1.09 -0.49
N PRO A 161 -10.42 -1.54 -1.38
CA PRO A 161 -10.79 -2.96 -1.46
C PRO A 161 -9.61 -3.87 -1.85
N TRP A 162 -8.62 -3.36 -2.57
CA TRP A 162 -7.54 -4.18 -3.09
C TRP A 162 -6.50 -4.55 -2.02
N HIS A 163 -6.29 -3.69 -1.01
CA HIS A 163 -5.48 -4.04 0.16
C HIS A 163 -6.16 -5.15 0.96
N TRP A 164 -7.47 -5.04 1.19
CA TRP A 164 -8.27 -6.07 1.86
C TRP A 164 -8.27 -7.40 1.09
N LEU A 165 -8.39 -7.36 -0.24
CA LEU A 165 -8.34 -8.56 -1.07
C LEU A 165 -7.00 -9.27 -0.92
N LYS A 166 -5.90 -8.50 -1.02
CA LYS A 166 -4.54 -9.03 -0.89
C LYS A 166 -4.27 -9.59 0.52
N LEU A 167 -4.84 -8.98 1.56
CA LEU A 167 -4.79 -9.50 2.92
C LEU A 167 -5.57 -10.82 3.06
N ALA A 168 -6.78 -10.89 2.48
CA ALA A 168 -7.59 -12.10 2.48
C ALA A 168 -6.88 -13.28 1.81
N THR A 169 -6.34 -13.08 0.61
CA THR A 169 -5.59 -14.10 -0.12
C THR A 169 -4.31 -14.52 0.60
N SER A 170 -3.67 -13.60 1.34
CA SER A 170 -2.49 -13.91 2.16
C SER A 170 -2.83 -14.80 3.35
N HIS A 171 -3.95 -14.53 4.04
CA HIS A 171 -4.46 -15.42 5.09
C HIS A 171 -4.89 -16.79 4.55
N GLN A 172 -5.53 -16.82 3.37
CA GLN A 172 -5.86 -18.07 2.71
C GLN A 172 -4.62 -18.88 2.32
N SER A 173 -3.58 -18.23 1.78
CA SER A 173 -2.30 -18.89 1.47
C SER A 173 -1.62 -19.45 2.72
N LEU A 174 -1.76 -18.75 3.86
CA LEU A 174 -1.24 -19.22 5.16
C LEU A 174 -1.99 -20.47 5.60
N LEU A 175 -3.32 -20.47 5.46
CA LEU A 175 -4.18 -21.61 5.76
C LEU A 175 -3.78 -22.83 4.92
N GLU A 176 -3.64 -22.66 3.60
CA GLU A 176 -3.26 -23.72 2.66
C GLU A 176 -1.85 -24.27 2.94
N SER A 177 -0.90 -23.39 3.27
CA SER A 177 0.47 -23.80 3.63
C SER A 177 0.49 -24.67 4.88
N SER A 178 -0.34 -24.35 5.89
CA SER A 178 -0.48 -25.17 7.09
C SER A 178 -1.07 -26.55 6.78
N THR A 179 -2.06 -26.64 5.89
CA THR A 179 -2.67 -27.93 5.51
C THR A 179 -1.72 -28.86 4.74
N CYS A 180 -0.81 -28.31 3.94
CA CYS A 180 0.17 -29.11 3.22
C CYS A 180 1.18 -29.76 4.17
N LEU A 181 1.60 -29.04 5.21
CA LEU A 181 2.49 -29.55 6.26
C LEU A 181 1.83 -30.66 7.09
N GLU A 182 0.51 -30.62 7.29
CA GLU A 182 -0.26 -31.66 7.99
C GLU A 182 -0.19 -33.01 7.28
N ASN A 183 -0.36 -33.03 5.95
CA ASN A 183 -0.33 -34.26 5.16
C ASN A 183 1.05 -34.95 5.15
N LEU A 184 2.11 -34.23 5.53
CA LEU A 184 3.49 -34.72 5.55
C LEU A 184 3.97 -35.13 6.95
N ASN A 185 3.39 -34.57 8.03
CA ASN A 185 3.86 -34.78 9.40
C ASN A 185 2.76 -35.42 10.27
N HIS A 186 2.68 -36.75 10.26
CA HIS A 186 1.70 -37.50 11.04
C HIS A 186 2.09 -37.73 12.53
N ILE A 187 3.04 -36.96 13.07
CA ILE A 187 3.60 -37.13 14.43
C ILE A 187 3.70 -35.76 15.11
N LEU A 188 2.56 -35.16 15.46
CA LEU A 188 2.50 -33.97 16.31
C LEU A 188 1.95 -34.37 17.68
N GLU A 189 2.54 -33.80 18.75
CA GLU A 189 2.04 -33.99 20.10
C GLU A 189 0.61 -33.42 20.25
N PRO A 190 -0.25 -34.00 21.12
CA PRO A 190 -1.63 -33.55 21.28
C PRO A 190 -1.81 -32.05 21.58
N GLN A 191 -0.90 -31.43 22.36
CA GLN A 191 -0.92 -29.99 22.61
C GLN A 191 -0.65 -29.15 21.36
N ALA A 192 0.31 -29.57 20.53
CA ALA A 192 0.67 -28.88 19.30
C ALA A 192 -0.48 -28.94 18.27
N LEU A 193 -1.20 -30.06 18.24
CA LEU A 193 -2.36 -30.23 17.37
C LEU A 193 -3.52 -29.28 17.73
N ILE A 194 -3.80 -29.09 19.02
CA ILE A 194 -4.84 -28.15 19.49
C ILE A 194 -4.48 -26.72 19.12
N GLN A 195 -3.24 -26.31 19.42
CA GLN A 195 -2.76 -24.96 19.12
C GLN A 195 -2.79 -24.68 17.60
N GLN A 196 -2.37 -25.65 16.79
CA GLN A 196 -2.40 -25.53 15.33
C GLN A 196 -3.83 -25.44 14.79
N GLN A 197 -4.77 -26.22 15.34
CA GLN A 197 -6.18 -26.17 14.94
C GLN A 197 -6.81 -24.81 15.30
N GLU A 198 -6.43 -24.22 16.42
CA GLU A 198 -6.85 -22.88 16.82
C GLU A 198 -6.28 -21.81 15.88
N GLU A 199 -4.99 -21.86 15.56
CA GLU A 199 -4.35 -20.97 14.59
C GLU A 199 -4.98 -21.08 13.20
N ARG A 200 -5.38 -22.30 12.80
CA ARG A 200 -6.07 -22.57 11.54
C ARG A 200 -7.44 -21.91 11.49
N LYS A 201 -8.26 -22.10 12.53
CA LYS A 201 -9.58 -21.45 12.67
C LYS A 201 -9.44 -19.93 12.67
N LEU A 202 -8.44 -19.41 13.38
CA LEU A 202 -8.12 -18.00 13.42
C LEU A 202 -7.78 -17.45 12.02
N ALA A 203 -6.91 -18.13 11.27
CA ALA A 203 -6.56 -17.75 9.91
C ALA A 203 -7.76 -17.81 8.96
N GLN A 204 -8.62 -18.83 9.09
CA GLN A 204 -9.86 -18.97 8.32
C GLN A 204 -10.83 -17.82 8.58
N LEU A 205 -11.02 -17.42 9.84
CA LEU A 205 -11.85 -16.27 10.22
C LEU A 205 -11.26 -14.95 9.69
N LYS A 206 -9.94 -14.75 9.83
CA LYS A 206 -9.25 -13.55 9.31
C LYS A 206 -9.30 -13.46 7.78
N ALA A 207 -9.18 -14.58 7.07
CA ALA A 207 -9.37 -14.61 5.61
C ALA A 207 -10.81 -14.20 5.25
N SER A 208 -11.80 -14.80 5.93
CA SER A 208 -13.22 -14.58 5.66
C SER A 208 -13.66 -13.14 5.92
N MET A 209 -13.26 -12.55 7.04
CA MET A 209 -13.58 -11.14 7.32
C MET A 209 -12.98 -10.19 6.27
N CYS A 210 -11.77 -10.47 5.78
CA CYS A 210 -11.12 -9.65 4.76
C CYS A 210 -11.80 -9.80 3.40
N PHE A 211 -12.23 -11.02 3.04
CA PHE A 211 -13.02 -11.27 1.84
C PHE A 211 -14.38 -10.58 1.88
N VAL A 212 -15.11 -10.70 2.98
CA VAL A 212 -16.39 -10.01 3.19
C VAL A 212 -16.22 -8.49 3.12
N ARG A 213 -15.21 -7.95 3.80
CA ARG A 213 -14.87 -6.51 3.74
C ARG A 213 -14.57 -6.05 2.33
N THR A 214 -13.80 -6.82 1.57
CA THR A 214 -13.50 -6.55 0.16
C THR A 214 -14.77 -6.50 -0.67
N ARG A 215 -15.64 -7.50 -0.52
CA ARG A 215 -16.92 -7.60 -1.24
C ARG A 215 -17.79 -6.37 -0.99
N LEU A 216 -18.01 -6.01 0.28
CA LEU A 216 -18.80 -4.85 0.68
C LEU A 216 -18.24 -3.55 0.06
N LEU A 217 -16.93 -3.34 0.13
CA LEU A 217 -16.28 -2.16 -0.46
C LEU A 217 -16.45 -2.09 -1.98
N ILE A 218 -16.24 -3.20 -2.68
CA ILE A 218 -16.42 -3.24 -4.14
C ILE A 218 -17.88 -2.98 -4.52
N GLU A 219 -18.83 -3.55 -3.78
CA GLU A 219 -20.27 -3.35 -4.00
C GLU A 219 -20.68 -1.88 -3.82
N ILE A 220 -20.21 -1.22 -2.75
CA ILE A 220 -20.47 0.20 -2.49
C ILE A 220 -19.90 1.08 -3.60
N LEU A 221 -18.66 0.82 -4.02
CA LEU A 221 -17.97 1.62 -5.04
C LEU A 221 -18.43 1.31 -6.47
N ARG A 222 -19.22 0.25 -6.67
CA ARG A 222 -19.62 -0.26 -7.99
C ARG A 222 -20.32 0.79 -8.86
N THR A 223 -21.13 1.66 -8.26
CA THR A 223 -21.88 2.70 -8.98
C THR A 223 -20.99 3.75 -9.64
N GLN A 224 -19.74 3.88 -9.17
CA GLN A 224 -18.76 4.85 -9.65
C GLN A 224 -17.79 4.25 -10.68
N GLN A 225 -17.87 2.93 -10.94
CA GLN A 225 -16.90 2.20 -11.75
C GLN A 225 -17.40 1.99 -13.18
N PHE A 226 -16.50 2.20 -14.16
CA PHE A 226 -16.78 2.02 -15.58
C PHE A 226 -15.68 1.18 -16.27
N SER A 227 -16.02 0.63 -17.44
CA SER A 227 -15.06 -0.04 -18.33
C SER A 227 -14.22 -1.13 -17.64
N PHE A 228 -12.90 -1.11 -17.84
CA PHE A 228 -11.94 -2.09 -17.32
C PHE A 228 -11.93 -2.20 -15.79
N VAL A 229 -12.20 -1.11 -15.06
CA VAL A 229 -12.27 -1.13 -13.60
C VAL A 229 -13.44 -1.97 -13.14
N LEU A 230 -14.62 -1.78 -13.77
CA LEU A 230 -15.81 -2.56 -13.46
C LEU A 230 -15.64 -4.04 -13.78
N GLU A 231 -14.97 -4.37 -14.89
CA GLU A 231 -14.68 -5.77 -15.25
C GLU A 231 -13.77 -6.43 -14.20
N LYS A 232 -12.70 -5.75 -13.79
CA LYS A 232 -11.79 -6.23 -12.73
C LYS A 232 -12.55 -6.47 -11.42
N SER A 233 -13.43 -5.54 -11.02
CA SER A 233 -14.26 -5.69 -9.82
C SER A 233 -15.21 -6.87 -9.90
N LYS A 234 -15.87 -7.09 -11.05
CA LYS A 234 -16.75 -8.26 -11.24
C LYS A 234 -15.99 -9.58 -11.13
N ARG A 235 -14.79 -9.64 -11.70
CA ARG A 235 -13.91 -10.82 -11.60
C ARG A 235 -13.53 -11.09 -10.15
N ALA A 236 -13.09 -10.06 -9.44
CA ALA A 236 -12.74 -10.16 -8.02
C ALA A 236 -13.93 -10.64 -7.17
N LEU A 237 -15.13 -10.10 -7.37
CA LEU A 237 -16.33 -10.57 -6.65
C LEU A 237 -16.59 -12.06 -6.85
N LYS A 238 -16.46 -12.55 -8.09
CA LYS A 238 -16.62 -13.99 -8.37
C LYS A 238 -15.59 -14.84 -7.63
N GLU A 239 -14.31 -14.45 -7.67
CA GLU A 239 -13.22 -15.15 -6.98
C GLU A 239 -13.39 -15.13 -5.45
N ILE A 240 -13.95 -14.03 -4.91
CA ILE A 240 -14.28 -13.90 -3.49
C ILE A 240 -15.37 -14.90 -3.09
N GLU A 241 -16.46 -14.99 -3.84
CA GLU A 241 -17.55 -15.95 -3.55
C GLU A 241 -17.03 -17.40 -3.60
N GLU A 242 -16.25 -17.75 -4.62
CA GLU A 242 -15.61 -19.07 -4.72
C GLU A 242 -14.70 -19.35 -3.51
N SER A 243 -14.00 -18.34 -3.00
CA SER A 243 -13.13 -18.48 -1.82
C SER A 243 -13.91 -18.60 -0.52
N LEU A 244 -14.98 -17.83 -0.33
CA LEU A 244 -15.86 -17.94 0.83
C LEU A 244 -16.55 -19.31 0.90
N LEU A 245 -17.00 -19.84 -0.25
CA LEU A 245 -17.57 -21.20 -0.33
C LEU A 245 -16.55 -22.27 0.07
N ARG A 246 -15.28 -22.13 -0.34
CA ARG A 246 -14.20 -23.05 0.06
C ARG A 246 -13.86 -22.97 1.55
N LEU A 247 -14.04 -21.81 2.18
CA LEU A 247 -13.79 -21.62 3.61
C LEU A 247 -14.87 -22.27 4.48
N GLN A 248 -16.04 -22.65 3.94
CA GLN A 248 -17.06 -23.46 4.64
C GLN A 248 -17.43 -22.94 6.06
N LEU A 249 -17.54 -21.63 6.23
CA LEU A 249 -18.05 -21.06 7.48
C LEU A 249 -19.56 -21.25 7.59
N GLU A 250 -20.04 -21.35 8.81
CA GLU A 250 -21.48 -21.34 9.12
C GLU A 250 -22.12 -20.02 8.67
N GLU A 251 -23.36 -20.10 8.19
CA GLU A 251 -24.10 -18.93 7.70
C GLU A 251 -24.25 -17.84 8.77
N GLU A 252 -24.47 -18.24 10.03
CA GLU A 252 -24.51 -17.35 11.19
C GLU A 252 -23.17 -16.62 11.39
N THR A 253 -22.06 -17.35 11.32
CA THR A 253 -20.72 -16.75 11.44
C THR A 253 -20.47 -15.73 10.32
N LEU A 254 -20.87 -16.05 9.08
CA LEU A 254 -20.76 -15.12 7.95
C LEU A 254 -21.66 -13.89 8.10
N ARG A 255 -22.83 -14.02 8.71
CA ARG A 255 -23.72 -12.91 9.03
C ARG A 255 -23.05 -11.95 10.03
N ILE A 256 -22.55 -12.47 11.15
CA ILE A 256 -21.84 -11.67 12.18
C ILE A 256 -20.63 -10.95 11.55
N ILE A 257 -19.83 -11.66 10.74
CA ILE A 257 -18.70 -11.06 10.02
C ILE A 257 -19.18 -9.91 9.13
N SER A 258 -20.27 -10.11 8.39
CA SER A 258 -20.80 -9.08 7.49
C SER A 258 -21.28 -7.84 8.24
N GLU A 259 -21.95 -8.01 9.38
CA GLU A 259 -22.41 -6.89 10.21
C GLU A 259 -21.24 -6.08 10.77
N VAL A 260 -20.27 -6.75 11.40
CA VAL A 260 -19.09 -6.07 11.98
C VAL A 260 -18.26 -5.38 10.90
N MET A 261 -18.06 -6.03 9.75
CA MET A 261 -17.28 -5.46 8.65
C MET A 261 -18.05 -4.43 7.82
N ALA A 262 -19.32 -4.17 8.09
CA ALA A 262 -20.10 -3.11 7.44
C ALA A 262 -20.26 -1.85 8.31
N GLU A 263 -20.02 -1.94 9.62
CA GLU A 263 -20.39 -0.89 10.58
C GLU A 263 -19.78 0.49 10.29
N ASP A 264 -18.52 0.54 9.86
CA ASP A 264 -17.82 1.79 9.52
C ASP A 264 -17.93 2.16 8.03
N LEU A 265 -18.70 1.42 7.23
CA LEU A 265 -18.91 1.69 5.80
C LEU A 265 -20.11 2.62 5.60
N ASN A 266 -19.84 3.92 5.53
CA ASN A 266 -20.82 4.92 5.14
C ASN A 266 -20.40 5.60 3.83
N PRO A 267 -21.12 5.38 2.71
CA PRO A 267 -20.75 5.93 1.40
C PRO A 267 -20.58 7.46 1.37
N GLU A 268 -21.29 8.21 2.22
CA GLU A 268 -21.15 9.67 2.28
C GLU A 268 -19.84 10.07 2.97
N LYS A 269 -19.51 9.44 4.11
CA LYS A 269 -18.23 9.68 4.81
C LYS A 269 -17.03 9.22 3.98
N MET A 270 -17.19 8.12 3.23
CA MET A 270 -16.14 7.59 2.36
C MET A 270 -15.77 8.52 1.19
N ARG A 271 -16.69 9.42 0.77
CA ARG A 271 -16.41 10.43 -0.26
C ARG A 271 -15.68 11.65 0.28
N GLU A 272 -15.90 12.00 1.55
CA GLU A 272 -15.32 13.17 2.21
C GLU A 272 -13.90 12.90 2.72
N GLU A 273 -13.60 11.67 3.14
CA GLU A 273 -12.25 11.20 3.48
C GLU A 273 -11.42 10.98 2.20
N ASN A 274 -11.00 12.08 1.57
CA ASN A 274 -9.97 12.04 0.53
C ASN A 274 -8.64 11.67 1.18
N GLN A 275 -8.27 10.39 1.10
CA GLN A 275 -7.12 9.74 1.75
C GLN A 275 -5.73 10.19 1.21
N ASP A 276 -5.63 11.40 0.68
CA ASP A 276 -4.41 11.89 0.05
C ASP A 276 -3.56 12.67 1.06
N GLY A 277 -2.57 11.98 1.63
CA GLY A 277 -1.39 12.62 2.22
C GLY A 277 -1.66 13.34 3.54
N GLU A 278 -2.57 12.84 4.36
CA GLU A 278 -2.81 13.36 5.71
C GLU A 278 -1.52 13.37 6.54
N SER A 279 -1.30 14.46 7.28
CA SER A 279 -0.14 14.59 8.16
C SER A 279 -0.18 13.56 9.29
N LEU A 280 0.96 12.93 9.58
CA LEU A 280 1.08 11.98 10.68
C LEU A 280 1.02 12.65 12.06
N SER A 281 1.30 13.96 12.15
CA SER A 281 1.40 14.68 13.43
C SER A 281 0.06 14.84 14.17
N GLY A 282 -1.06 14.48 13.57
CA GLY A 282 -2.40 14.54 14.18
C GLY A 282 -3.28 13.33 13.87
N LEU A 283 -2.72 12.29 13.23
CA LEU A 283 -3.49 11.13 12.79
C LEU A 283 -3.46 10.01 13.82
N SER A 284 -4.64 9.62 14.31
CA SER A 284 -4.80 8.42 15.14
C SER A 284 -5.12 7.23 14.24
N ILE A 285 -4.07 6.57 13.75
CA ILE A 285 -4.22 5.31 13.01
C ILE A 285 -4.48 4.20 14.03
N LYS A 286 -5.72 3.72 14.10
CA LYS A 286 -6.06 2.56 14.93
C LYS A 286 -5.43 1.29 14.35
N ASP A 287 -4.90 0.46 15.23
CA ASP A 287 -4.37 -0.84 14.85
C ASP A 287 -5.47 -1.73 14.25
N PHE A 288 -5.08 -2.57 13.29
CA PHE A 288 -6.01 -3.48 12.61
C PHE A 288 -6.73 -4.40 13.60
N GLU A 289 -5.99 -4.92 14.59
CA GLU A 289 -6.55 -5.87 15.55
C GLU A 289 -7.58 -5.16 16.43
N GLU A 290 -7.27 -3.96 16.92
CA GLU A 290 -8.18 -3.16 17.74
C GLU A 290 -9.44 -2.75 16.97
N ARG A 291 -9.28 -2.29 15.72
CA ARG A 291 -10.38 -1.70 14.95
C ARG A 291 -11.38 -2.73 14.45
N TRP A 292 -10.93 -3.90 14.00
CA TRP A 292 -11.80 -4.90 13.37
C TRP A 292 -11.74 -6.26 14.03
N TRP A 293 -10.54 -6.82 14.26
CA TRP A 293 -10.43 -8.21 14.71
C TRP A 293 -10.99 -8.45 16.12
N ASN A 294 -10.53 -7.67 17.11
CA ASN A 294 -10.91 -7.86 18.51
C ASN A 294 -12.42 -7.70 18.71
N LYS A 295 -13.03 -6.77 17.97
CA LYS A 295 -14.47 -6.57 17.95
C LYS A 295 -15.21 -7.78 17.39
N LEU A 296 -14.80 -8.26 16.22
CA LEU A 296 -15.38 -9.46 15.61
C LEU A 296 -15.25 -10.67 16.53
N HIS A 297 -14.06 -10.88 17.09
CA HIS A 297 -13.78 -12.00 17.99
C HIS A 297 -14.68 -11.94 19.24
N ALA A 298 -14.89 -10.76 19.82
CA ALA A 298 -15.81 -10.58 20.96
C ALA A 298 -17.28 -10.89 20.61
N CYS A 299 -17.75 -10.47 19.43
CA CYS A 299 -19.10 -10.81 18.95
C CYS A 299 -19.28 -12.33 18.79
N LEU A 300 -18.32 -12.99 18.13
CA LEU A 300 -18.36 -14.45 17.93
C LEU A 300 -18.32 -15.23 19.25
N LEU A 301 -17.56 -14.77 20.25
CA LEU A 301 -17.56 -15.39 21.59
C LEU A 301 -18.87 -15.21 22.34
N THR A 302 -19.56 -14.09 22.13
CA THR A 302 -20.80 -13.77 22.83
C THR A 302 -21.96 -14.61 22.28
N GLU A 303 -22.08 -14.76 20.96
CA GLU A 303 -23.16 -15.55 20.34
C GLU A 303 -22.99 -17.07 20.54
N ASN A 304 -21.75 -17.58 20.54
CA ASN A 304 -21.49 -18.99 20.88
C ASN A 304 -21.90 -19.37 22.31
N ARG A 305 -22.08 -18.40 23.22
CA ARG A 305 -22.58 -18.65 24.58
C ARG A 305 -24.11 -18.73 24.68
N PHE A 306 -24.86 -18.37 23.65
CA PHE A 306 -26.33 -18.45 23.62
C PHE A 306 -26.86 -19.74 22.99
N ILE A 307 -25.98 -20.63 22.50
CA ILE A 307 -26.31 -21.88 21.81
C ILE A 307 -25.93 -23.14 22.65
N GLN A 308 -25.37 -22.97 23.85
CA GLN A 308 -25.21 -24.05 24.85
C GLN A 308 -26.31 -24.00 25.90
#